data_AF-Q8CH48-F1
#
_entry.id   AF-Q8CH48-F1
#
_cell.length_a   1.000
_cell.length_b   1.000
_cell.length_c   1.000
_cell.angle_alpha   90.00
_cell.angle_beta   90.00
_cell.angle_gamma   90.00
#
_symmetry.space_group_name_H-M   'P 1'
#
loop_
_entity.id
_entity.type
_entity.pdbx_description
1 polymer ?
#
loop_
_entity_poly.entity_id
_entity_poly.type
_entity_poly.pdbx_seq_one_letter_code
_entity_poly.pdbx_strand_id
1 'polypeptide(L)' 'GLCPALERKVELFIHGNSKDYLQHVKAYTNHPVILEEAERMKNCVDSKLTEEDKTHITNVIERIKASPSC' A
#
# COMPACT_ATOMS: atom_id res chain seq x y z
N GLY A 1 -10.88 -8.80 10.43
CA GLY A 1 -9.56 -9.00 9.78
C GLY A 1 -9.63 -8.54 8.33
N LEU A 2 -8.55 -7.99 7.77
CA LEU A 2 -8.59 -7.36 6.45
C LEU A 2 -8.70 -8.39 5.31
N CYS A 3 -9.31 -8.00 4.21
CA CYS A 3 -9.34 -8.82 2.99
C CYS A 3 -7.89 -9.05 2.48
N PRO A 4 -7.48 -10.29 2.13
CA PRO A 4 -6.12 -10.57 1.67
C PRO A 4 -5.64 -9.71 0.50
N ALA A 5 -6.54 -9.37 -0.43
CA ALA A 5 -6.25 -8.48 -1.55
C ALA A 5 -5.91 -7.05 -1.10
N LEU A 6 -6.58 -6.57 -0.04
CA LEU A 6 -6.32 -5.28 0.57
C LEU A 6 -5.01 -5.30 1.36
N GLU A 7 -4.75 -6.35 2.13
CA GLU A 7 -3.48 -6.52 2.85
C GLU A 7 -2.29 -6.49 1.89
N ARG A 8 -2.35 -7.25 0.78
CA ARG A 8 -1.32 -7.25 -0.25
C ARG A 8 -1.15 -5.87 -0.90
N LYS A 9 -2.25 -5.13 -1.12
CA LYS A 9 -2.16 -3.76 -1.66
C LYS A 9 -1.39 -2.84 -0.71
N VAL A 10 -1.69 -2.91 0.59
CA VAL A 10 -1.04 -2.07 1.62
C VAL A 10 0.43 -2.43 1.77
N GLU A 11 0.76 -3.72 1.81
CA GLU A 11 2.16 -4.15 1.89
C GLU A 11 2.98 -3.73 0.67
N LEU A 12 2.45 -3.89 -0.55
CA LEU A 12 3.11 -3.38 -1.76
C LEU A 12 3.24 -1.85 -1.77
N PHE A 13 2.25 -1.14 -1.23
CA PHE A 13 2.27 0.32 -1.19
C PHE A 13 3.36 0.85 -0.25
N ILE A 14 3.55 0.23 0.91
CA ILE A 14 4.53 0.69 1.91
C ILE A 14 5.93 0.13 1.65
N HIS A 15 6.05 -1.15 1.26
CA HIS A 15 7.32 -1.87 1.20
C HIS A 15 7.72 -2.35 -0.20
N GLY A 16 6.74 -2.55 -1.09
CA GLY A 16 7.00 -2.99 -2.46
C GLY A 16 7.67 -1.92 -3.31
N ASN A 17 8.19 -2.30 -4.48
CA ASN A 17 8.61 -1.33 -5.49
C ASN A 17 7.40 -0.81 -6.31
N SER A 18 7.58 0.32 -7.00
CA SER A 18 6.51 0.96 -7.77
C SER A 18 5.89 0.04 -8.84
N LYS A 19 6.71 -0.74 -9.54
CA LYS A 19 6.25 -1.67 -10.59
C LYS A 19 5.29 -2.73 -10.02
N ASP A 20 5.67 -3.39 -8.93
CA ASP A 20 4.87 -4.47 -8.34
C ASP A 20 3.56 -3.91 -7.75
N TYR A 21 3.62 -2.74 -7.11
CA TYR A 21 2.42 -2.04 -6.64
C TYR A 21 1.45 -1.70 -7.78
N LEU A 22 1.94 -1.10 -8.86
CA LEU A 22 1.11 -0.72 -10.00
C LEU A 22 0.54 -1.93 -10.73
N GLN A 23 1.32 -3.01 -10.86
CA GLN A 23 0.82 -4.26 -11.42
C GLN A 23 -0.33 -4.83 -10.59
N HIS A 24 -0.25 -4.76 -9.25
CA HIS A 24 -1.34 -5.17 -8.37
C HIS A 24 -2.58 -4.28 -8.56
N VAL A 25 -2.43 -2.95 -8.59
CA VAL A 25 -3.57 -2.03 -8.83
C VAL A 25 -4.23 -2.31 -10.18
N LYS A 26 -3.43 -2.55 -11.22
CA LYS A 26 -3.90 -2.83 -12.58
C LYS A 26 -4.77 -4.09 -12.69
N ALA A 27 -4.59 -5.05 -11.79
CA ALA A 27 -5.44 -6.23 -11.72
C ALA A 27 -6.90 -5.92 -11.32
N TYR A 28 -7.16 -4.77 -10.70
CA TYR A 28 -8.50 -4.35 -10.26
C TYR A 28 -9.08 -3.20 -11.08
N THR A 29 -8.25 -2.44 -11.79
CA THR A 29 -8.70 -1.32 -12.64
C THR A 29 -7.70 -1.01 -13.75
N ASN A 30 -8.21 -0.69 -14.93
CA ASN A 30 -7.40 -0.20 -16.07
C ASN A 30 -7.67 1.28 -16.37
N HIS A 31 -8.33 2.01 -15.46
CA HIS A 31 -8.63 3.42 -15.69
C HIS A 31 -7.33 4.24 -15.61
N PRO A 32 -6.94 4.95 -16.69
CA PRO A 32 -5.61 5.56 -16.80
C PRO A 32 -5.33 6.57 -15.68
N VAL A 33 -6.32 7.42 -15.37
CA VAL A 33 -6.22 8.39 -14.26
C VAL A 33 -5.95 7.70 -12.92
N ILE A 34 -6.58 6.56 -12.63
CA ILE A 34 -6.36 5.88 -11.35
C ILE A 34 -4.93 5.31 -11.26
N LEU A 35 -4.40 4.80 -12.38
CA LEU A 35 -3.04 4.26 -12.42
C LEU A 35 -1.98 5.37 -12.27
N GLU A 36 -2.17 6.51 -12.93
CA GLU A 36 -1.30 7.69 -12.80
C GLU A 36 -1.28 8.22 -11.36
N GLU A 37 -2.46 8.32 -10.74
CA GLU A 37 -2.61 8.73 -9.34
C GLU A 37 -1.92 7.75 -8.38
N ALA A 38 -2.09 6.45 -8.61
CA ALA A 38 -1.44 5.41 -7.82
C ALA A 38 0.09 5.50 -7.91
N GLU A 39 0.63 5.72 -9.11
CA GLU A 39 2.07 5.88 -9.32
C GLU A 39 2.59 7.14 -8.61
N ARG A 40 1.87 8.26 -8.72
CA ARG A 40 2.25 9.49 -8.04
C ARG A 40 2.26 9.33 -6.52
N MET A 41 1.24 8.68 -5.96
CA MET A 41 1.17 8.40 -4.52
C MET A 41 2.31 7.49 -4.08
N LYS A 42 2.60 6.44 -4.84
CA LYS A 42 3.68 5.50 -4.53
C LYS A 42 5.04 6.18 -4.54
N ASN A 43 5.34 6.97 -5.57
CA ASN A 43 6.59 7.74 -5.66
C ASN A 43 6.72 8.73 -4.49
N CYS A 44 5.63 9.37 -4.08
CA CYS A 44 5.63 10.26 -2.91
C CYS A 44 6.00 9.51 -1.63
N VAL A 45 5.31 8.39 -1.36
CA VAL A 45 5.54 7.55 -0.18
C VAL A 45 6.98 7.03 -0.14
N ASP A 46 7.49 6.52 -1.26
CA ASP A 46 8.87 6.01 -1.36
C ASP A 46 9.92 7.09 -1.14
N SER A 47 9.64 8.33 -1.56
CA SER A 47 10.57 9.46 -1.39
C SER A 47 10.54 10.10 0.01
N LYS A 48 9.43 9.93 0.75
CA LYS A 48 9.19 10.68 2.00
C LYS A 48 9.32 9.82 3.25
N LEU A 49 8.94 8.55 3.18
CA LEU A 49 8.98 7.68 4.33
C LEU A 49 10.36 7.08 4.49
N THR A 50 10.93 7.26 5.68
CA THR A 50 12.11 6.53 6.11
C THR A 50 11.75 5.07 6.42
N GLU A 51 12.77 4.21 6.55
CA GLU A 51 12.55 2.83 6.98
C GLU A 51 11.95 2.73 8.40
N GLU A 52 12.25 3.71 9.26
CA GLU A 52 11.63 3.83 10.58
C GLU A 52 10.13 4.13 10.45
N ASP A 53 9.75 5.08 9.60
CA ASP A 53 8.34 5.40 9.34
C ASP A 53 7.57 4.18 8.81
N LYS A 54 8.15 3.45 7.86
CA LYS A 54 7.56 2.22 7.30
C LYS A 54 7.36 1.14 8.38
N THR A 55 8.31 1.01 9.30
CA THR A 55 8.21 0.10 10.44
C THR A 55 7.07 0.52 11.38
N HIS A 56 6.99 1.80 11.72
CA HIS A 56 5.90 2.34 12.55
C HIS A 56 4.52 2.15 11.91
N ILE A 57 4.40 2.40 10.61
CA ILE A 57 3.15 2.19 9.86
C ILE A 57 2.76 0.70 9.87
N THR A 58 3.72 -0.20 9.68
CA THR A 58 3.47 -1.65 9.75
C THR A 58 2.91 -2.05 11.11
N ASN A 59 3.49 -1.54 12.20
CA ASN A 59 2.99 -1.79 13.55
C ASN A 59 1.56 -1.26 13.74
N VAL A 60 1.24 -0.08 13.18
CA VAL A 60 -0.12 0.47 13.23
C VAL A 60 -1.10 -0.43 12.45
N ILE A 61 -0.73 -0.92 11.26
CA ILE A 61 -1.57 -1.82 10.46
C ILE A 61 -1.84 -3.12 11.21
N GLU A 62 -0.85 -3.72 11.87
CA GLU A 62 -1.05 -4.93 12.66
C GLU A 62 -1.98 -4.68 13.87
N ARG A 63 -1.91 -3.51 14.50
CA ARG A 63 -2.87 -3.11 15.55
C ARG A 63 -4.28 -2.93 15.00
N ILE A 64 -4.43 -2.39 13.78
CA ILE A 64 -5.73 -2.30 13.10
C ILE A 64 -6.28 -3.70 12.84
N LYS A 65 -5.47 -4.62 12.27
CA LYS A 65 -5.87 -6.00 11.97
C LYS A 65 -6.29 -6.79 13.21
N ALA A 66 -5.64 -6.56 14.35
CA ALA A 66 -5.93 -7.22 15.63
C ALA A 66 -7.09 -6.56 16.40
N SER A 67 -7.59 -5.41 15.96
CA SER A 67 -8.68 -4.71 16.64
C SER A 67 -10.00 -5.48 16.53
N PRO A 68 -10.80 -5.60 17.60
CA PRO A 68 -12.16 -6.15 17.53
C PRO A 68 -13.10 -5.38 16.59
N SER A 69 -12.74 -4.14 16.23
CA SER A 69 -13.48 -3.30 15.30
C SER A 69 -13.12 -3.53 13.82
N CYS A 70 -12.19 -4.44 13.52
CA CYS A 70 -11.71 -4.77 12.17
C CYS A 70 -12.10 -6.18 11.73
#